data_AF-A0A356I6K6-F1
#
_entry.id   AF-A0A356I6K6-F1
#
_cell.length_a   1.000
_cell.length_b   1.000
_cell.length_c   1.000
_cell.angle_alpha   90.00
_cell.angle_beta   90.00
_cell.angle_gamma   90.00
#
_symmetry.space_group_name_H-M   'P 1'
#
loop_
_entity.id
_entity.type
_entity.pdbx_description
1 polymer ?
#
loop_
_entity_poly.entity_id
_entity_poly.type
_entity_poly.pdbx_seq_one_letter_code
_entity_poly.pdbx_strand_id
1 'polypeptide(L)' 'EEYMDKHDDPTEVEFYLCGPPIMLQCVNEMVDELGVESEMVRADDFGI' A
#
# COMPACT_ATOMS: atom_id res chain seq x y z
N GLU A 1 9.17 10.96 9.22
CA GLU A 1 10.60 11.23 8.89
C GLU A 1 11.39 10.02 8.38
N GLU A 2 10.78 8.85 8.23
CA GLU A 2 11.41 7.67 7.59
C GLU A 2 10.43 7.09 6.57
N TYR A 3 10.95 6.38 5.56
CA TYR A 3 10.17 5.69 4.51
C TYR A 3 9.49 6.60 3.47
N MET A 4 8.16 6.54 3.37
CA MET A 4 7.37 7.12 2.28
C MET A 4 7.19 8.65 2.39
N ASP A 5 7.38 9.22 3.58
CA ASP A 5 7.33 10.69 3.80
C ASP A 5 8.38 11.47 3.01
N LYS A 6 9.46 10.80 2.56
CA LYS A 6 10.55 11.39 1.77
C LYS A 6 10.38 11.18 0.27
N HIS A 7 9.35 10.44 -0.15
CA HIS A 7 9.07 10.23 -1.57
C HIS A 7 8.44 11.49 -2.15
N ASP A 8 8.93 11.94 -3.31
CA ASP A 8 8.51 13.21 -3.92
C ASP A 8 7.00 13.21 -4.26
N ASP A 9 6.47 12.04 -4.64
CA ASP A 9 5.04 11.83 -4.83
C ASP A 9 4.67 10.34 -4.62
N PRO A 10 4.18 9.93 -3.45
CA PRO A 10 3.80 8.54 -3.19
C PRO A 10 2.53 8.10 -3.93
N THR A 11 1.73 9.03 -4.48
CA THR A 11 0.45 8.71 -5.16
C THR A 11 0.65 8.09 -6.55
N GLU A 12 1.79 8.35 -7.17
CA GLU A 12 2.18 7.82 -8.48
C GLU A 12 2.86 6.42 -8.41
N VAL A 13 3.00 5.85 -7.21
CA VAL A 13 3.65 4.55 -7.01
C VAL A 13 2.64 3.42 -7.16
N GLU A 14 2.95 2.41 -7.99
CA GLU A 14 2.18 1.17 -8.04
C GLU A 14 2.61 0.22 -6.90
N PHE A 15 1.66 -0.12 -6.01
CA PHE A 15 1.89 -0.99 -4.86
C PHE A 15 1.50 -2.44 -5.16
N TYR A 16 2.49 -3.33 -5.18
CA TYR A 16 2.28 -4.78 -5.30
C TYR A 16 2.51 -5.44 -3.94
N LEU A 17 1.43 -5.92 -3.32
CA LEU A 17 1.39 -6.41 -1.95
C LEU A 17 1.10 -7.91 -1.92
N CYS A 18 1.75 -8.61 -1.00
CA CYS A 18 1.52 -10.02 -0.70
C CYS A 18 1.82 -10.22 0.77
N GLY A 19 0.93 -10.93 1.49
CA GLY A 19 1.16 -11.21 2.89
C GLY A 19 -0.08 -11.68 3.65
N PRO A 20 0.04 -11.83 4.99
CA PRO A 20 -1.07 -12.19 5.85
C PRO A 20 -2.20 -11.16 5.81
N PRO A 21 -3.48 -11.54 6.08
CA PRO A 21 -4.62 -10.62 6.00
C PRO A 21 -4.43 -9.34 6.83
N ILE A 22 -3.83 -9.44 8.02
CA ILE A 22 -3.58 -8.29 8.89
C ILE A 22 -2.54 -7.31 8.30
N MET A 23 -1.54 -7.83 7.57
CA MET A 23 -0.56 -6.97 6.90
C MET A 23 -1.21 -6.23 5.74
N LEU A 24 -1.98 -6.94 4.91
CA LEU A 24 -2.65 -6.34 3.76
C LEU A 24 -3.62 -5.24 4.21
N GLN A 25 -4.36 -5.47 5.30
CA GLN A 25 -5.24 -4.45 5.87
C GLN A 25 -4.46 -3.20 6.30
N CYS A 26 -3.41 -3.36 7.13
CA CYS A 26 -2.66 -2.21 7.62
C CYS A 26 -1.95 -1.43 6.50
N VAL A 27 -1.44 -2.12 5.48
CA VAL A 27 -0.78 -1.44 4.35
C VAL A 27 -1.80 -0.75 3.44
N ASN A 28 -2.99 -1.32 3.24
CA ASN A 28 -4.07 -0.65 2.51
C ASN A 28 -4.53 0.63 3.23
N GLU A 29 -4.71 0.57 4.55
CA GLU A 29 -5.03 1.77 5.35
C GLU A 29 -3.92 2.84 5.22
N MET A 30 -2.65 2.44 5.25
CA MET A 30 -1.51 3.35 5.08
C MET A 30 -1.49 4.03 3.70
N VAL A 31 -1.69 3.28 2.61
CA VAL A 31 -1.67 3.87 1.25
C VAL A 31 -2.90 4.75 0.99
N ASP A 32 -4.05 4.43 1.58
CA ASP A 32 -5.23 5.29 1.57
C ASP A 32 -4.96 6.63 2.28
N GLU A 33 -4.28 6.59 3.45
CA GLU A 33 -3.87 7.81 4.17
C GLU A 33 -2.86 8.67 3.38
N LEU A 34 -2.04 8.04 2.53
CA LEU A 34 -1.12 8.71 1.62
C LEU A 34 -1.79 9.27 0.35
N GLY A 35 -3.07 8.97 0.13
CA GLY A 35 -3.83 9.43 -1.04
C GLY A 35 -3.57 8.64 -2.31
N VAL A 36 -3.08 7.40 -2.19
CA VAL A 36 -2.88 6.49 -3.32
C VAL A 36 -4.23 5.96 -3.78
N GLU A 37 -4.49 6.00 -5.08
CA GLU A 37 -5.74 5.47 -5.64
C GLU A 37 -5.76 3.93 -5.57
N SER A 38 -6.91 3.36 -5.24
CA SER A 38 -7.09 1.90 -5.12
C SER A 38 -6.72 1.11 -6.39
N GLU A 39 -6.75 1.73 -7.58
CA GLU A 39 -6.31 1.13 -8.85
C GLU A 39 -4.80 0.91 -8.94
N MET A 40 -4.02 1.66 -8.15
CA MET A 40 -2.57 1.56 -8.04
C MET A 40 -2.15 0.47 -7.05
N VAL A 41 -3.09 -0.15 -6.33
CA VAL A 41 -2.81 -1.18 -5.32
C VAL A 41 -3.24 -2.56 -5.82
N ARG A 42 -2.30 -3.49 -5.91
CA ARG A 42 -2.55 -4.91 -6.21
C ARG A 42 -2.12 -5.77 -5.04
N ALA A 43 -3.07 -6.34 -4.33
CA ALA A 43 -2.83 -7.29 -3.26
C ALA A 43 -3.12 -8.73 -3.71
N ASP A 44 -2.19 -9.64 -3.43
CA ASP A 44 -2.36 -11.08 -3.56
C ASP A 44 -2.57 -11.67 -2.16
N ASP A 45 -3.77 -12.20 -1.89
CA ASP A 45 -4.04 -12.96 -0.70
C ASP A 45 -3.72 -14.44 -0.98
N PHE A 46 -2.74 -15.00 -0.28
CA PHE A 46 -2.29 -16.38 -0.51
C PHE A 46 -3.33 -17.44 -0.08
N GLY A 47 -4.63 -17.10 -0.07
CA GLY A 47 -5.75 -18.01 0.10
C GLY A 47 -5.89 -18.61 1.50
N ILE A 48 -5.56 -17.85 2.55
CA ILE A 48 -5.85 -18.24 3.95
C ILE A 48 -7.24 -17.73 4.35
#